data_AF-A0A925VKP9-F1
#
_entry.id   AF-A0A925VKP9-F1
#
_cell.length_a   1.000
_cell.length_b   1.000
_cell.length_c   1.000
_cell.angle_alpha   90.00
_cell.angle_beta   90.00
_cell.angle_gamma   90.00
#
_symmetry.space_group_name_H-M   'P 1'
#
loop_
_entity.id
_entity.type
_entity.pdbx_description
1 polymer ?
#
loop_
_entity_poly.entity_id
_entity_poly.type
_entity_poly.pdbx_seq_one_letter_code
_entity_poly.pdbx_strand_id
1 'polypeptide(L)'
;SLDQQAQYIAGAMTLGYEKYQPWLGNMFLWNMNFAVLWAAQTPPQPNHEQASFGLLNPDWSPRPSFNAVQGLVAQIKQEEGR
;
A
#
# COMPACT_ATOMS: atom_id res chain seq x y z
N SER A 1 6.10 7.83 10.01
CA SER A 1 5.66 6.63 10.76
C SER A 1 4.88 5.69 9.83
N LEU A 2 4.49 4.50 10.27
CA LEU A 2 3.65 3.59 9.46
C LEU A 2 2.23 4.14 9.22
N ASP A 3 1.66 4.86 10.19
CA ASP A 3 0.36 5.53 10.00
C ASP A 3 0.44 6.64 8.94
N GLN A 4 1.54 7.39 8.95
CA GLN A 4 1.77 8.42 7.94
C GLN A 4 1.92 7.80 6.54
N GLN A 5 2.59 6.64 6.42
CA GLN A 5 2.65 5.89 5.16
C GLN A 5 1.23 5.51 4.69
N ALA A 6 0.38 5.03 5.59
CA ALA A 6 -1.01 4.70 5.27
C ALA A 6 -1.79 5.91 4.75
N GLN A 7 -1.67 7.05 5.44
CA GLN A 7 -2.32 8.31 5.04
C GLN A 7 -1.84 8.80 3.67
N TYR A 8 -0.53 8.77 3.41
CA TYR A 8 0.02 9.18 2.12
C TYR A 8 -0.48 8.31 0.98
N ILE A 9 -0.44 6.99 1.16
CA ILE A 9 -0.87 6.04 0.12
C ILE A 9 -2.37 6.19 -0.15
N ALA A 10 -3.20 6.11 0.90
CA ALA A 10 -4.65 6.21 0.74
C ALA A 10 -5.04 7.58 0.16
N GLY A 11 -4.47 8.68 0.65
CA GLY A 11 -4.75 10.02 0.13
C GLY A 11 -4.33 10.20 -1.33
N ALA A 12 -3.17 9.67 -1.74
CA ALA A 12 -2.76 9.69 -3.14
C ALA A 12 -3.73 8.89 -4.02
N MET A 13 -4.20 7.74 -3.53
CA MET A 13 -5.14 6.91 -4.27
C MET A 13 -6.52 7.58 -4.38
N THR A 14 -7.01 8.19 -3.30
CA THR A 14 -8.24 8.99 -3.30
C THR A 14 -8.16 10.14 -4.30
N LEU A 15 -7.05 10.89 -4.33
CA LEU A 15 -6.86 11.95 -5.33
C LEU A 15 -6.86 11.41 -6.76
N GLY A 16 -6.23 10.25 -6.98
CA GLY A 16 -6.26 9.55 -8.26
C GLY A 16 -7.69 9.26 -8.72
N TYR A 17 -8.51 8.73 -7.82
CA TYR A 17 -9.90 8.39 -8.05
C TYR A 17 -10.80 9.63 -8.23
N GLU A 18 -10.81 10.54 -7.28
CA GLU A 18 -11.77 11.66 -7.23
C GLU A 18 -11.42 12.80 -8.19
N LYS A 19 -10.13 13.07 -8.41
CA LYS A 19 -9.67 14.28 -9.10
C LYS A 19 -9.04 14.02 -10.46
N TYR A 20 -8.36 12.89 -10.62
CA TYR A 20 -7.50 12.65 -11.78
C TYR A 20 -8.04 11.60 -12.76
N GLN A 21 -9.16 10.93 -12.44
CA GLN A 21 -9.75 9.94 -13.34
C GLN A 21 -10.09 10.40 -14.77
N PRO A 22 -10.35 11.68 -15.08
CA PRO A 22 -10.56 12.07 -16.48
C PRO A 22 -9.36 11.79 -17.41
N TRP A 23 -8.15 11.62 -16.86
CA TRP A 23 -6.94 11.30 -17.62
C TRP A 23 -6.09 10.17 -17.02
N LEU A 24 -6.35 9.76 -15.77
CA LEU A 24 -5.69 8.63 -15.11
C LEU A 24 -6.53 7.36 -15.31
N GLY A 25 -6.03 6.43 -16.14
CA GLY A 25 -6.72 5.16 -16.42
C GLY A 25 -6.63 4.16 -15.27
N ASN A 26 -5.43 3.62 -15.01
CA ASN A 26 -5.20 2.65 -13.95
C ASN A 26 -4.09 3.13 -13.02
N MET A 27 -4.20 2.76 -11.74
CA MET A 27 -3.19 3.01 -10.73
C MET A 27 -2.80 1.69 -10.08
N PHE A 28 -1.49 1.51 -9.90
CA PHE A 28 -0.92 0.32 -9.29
C PHE A 28 0.00 0.73 -8.15
N LEU A 29 -0.15 0.07 -7.00
CA LEU A 29 0.64 0.36 -5.82
C LEU A 29 1.80 -0.63 -5.69
N TRP A 30 3.01 -0.11 -5.79
CA TRP A 30 4.25 -0.85 -5.54
C TRP A 30 4.78 -0.49 -4.14
N ASN A 31 5.04 -1.42 -3.23
CA ASN A 31 4.99 -2.88 -3.37
C ASN A 31 4.36 -3.52 -2.11
N MET A 32 3.97 -4.79 -2.20
CA MET A 32 3.26 -5.45 -1.10
C MET A 32 4.20 -6.08 -0.05
N ASN A 33 5.18 -6.88 -0.48
CA ASN A 33 5.83 -7.90 0.36
C ASN A 33 7.37 -7.76 0.50
N PHE A 34 7.98 -6.64 0.14
CA PHE A 34 9.46 -6.53 0.17
C PHE A 34 10.04 -6.66 1.58
N ALA A 35 9.32 -6.20 2.61
CA ALA A 35 9.77 -6.41 4.00
C ALA A 35 9.89 -7.90 4.34
N VAL A 36 8.98 -8.74 3.83
CA VAL A 36 9.05 -10.19 3.97
C VAL A 36 10.29 -10.74 3.25
N LEU A 37 10.49 -10.35 1.98
CA LEU A 37 11.61 -10.86 1.17
C LEU A 37 12.97 -10.48 1.75
N TRP A 38 13.12 -9.26 2.24
CA TRP A 38 14.36 -8.78 2.86
C TRP A 38 14.63 -9.40 4.22
N ALA A 39 13.58 -9.70 5.00
CA ALA A 39 13.73 -10.43 6.26
C ALA A 39 14.11 -11.91 6.06
N ALA A 40 13.76 -12.50 4.91
CA ALA A 40 14.13 -13.87 4.56
C ALA A 40 15.58 -14.03 4.06
N GLN A 41 16.33 -12.94 3.86
CA GLN A 41 17.73 -13.01 3.43
C GLN A 41 18.65 -13.56 4.52
N THR A 42 19.87 -13.94 4.12
CA THR A 42 20.93 -14.39 5.03
C THR A 42 22.18 -13.52 4.84
N PRO A 43 22.51 -12.60 5.77
CA PRO A 43 21.77 -12.30 7.01
C PRO A 43 20.43 -11.56 6.75
N PRO A 44 19.45 -11.61 7.67
CA PRO A 44 18.21 -10.85 7.55
C PRO A 44 18.45 -9.34 7.49
N GLN A 45 17.77 -8.64 6.58
CA GLN A 45 17.91 -7.18 6.41
C GLN A 45 16.56 -6.46 6.46
N PRO A 46 15.82 -6.53 7.59
CA PRO A 46 14.48 -5.93 7.70
C PRO A 46 14.46 -4.41 7.52
N ASN A 47 15.60 -3.74 7.68
CA ASN A 47 15.78 -2.29 7.54
C ASN A 47 16.33 -1.87 6.17
N HIS A 48 16.38 -2.79 5.20
CA HIS A 48 16.78 -2.44 3.84
C HIS A 48 15.82 -1.36 3.28
N GLU A 49 16.35 -0.39 2.53
CA GLU A 49 15.57 0.77 2.04
C GLU A 49 14.32 0.34 1.25
N GLN A 50 14.46 -0.67 0.40
CA GLN A 50 13.33 -1.28 -0.31
C GLN A 50 12.27 -1.95 0.60
N ALA A 51 12.63 -2.46 1.78
CA ALA A 51 11.68 -3.05 2.73
C ALA A 51 10.73 -2.01 3.34
N SER A 52 11.13 -0.74 3.36
CA SER A 52 10.33 0.35 3.91
C SER A 52 9.05 0.61 3.11
N PHE A 53 9.04 0.34 1.80
CA PHE A 53 7.90 0.59 0.92
C PHE A 53 6.81 -0.50 0.91
N GLY A 54 7.03 -1.61 1.61
CA GLY A 54 6.08 -2.71 1.72
C GLY A 54 4.78 -2.34 2.45
N LEU A 55 3.68 -3.01 2.09
CA LEU A 55 2.40 -2.98 2.81
C LEU A 55 2.29 -4.04 3.92
N LEU A 56 3.16 -5.03 3.90
CA LEU A 56 3.23 -6.09 4.91
C LEU A 56 4.45 -5.88 5.80
N ASN A 57 4.33 -6.28 7.05
CA ASN A 57 5.46 -6.47 7.95
C ASN A 57 6.28 -7.70 7.54
N PRO A 58 7.52 -7.84 8.04
CA PRO A 58 8.36 -9.02 7.79
C PRO A 58 7.71 -10.38 8.06
N ASP A 59 6.77 -10.42 9.00
CA ASP A 59 6.05 -11.61 9.45
C ASP A 59 4.71 -11.84 8.72
N TRP A 60 4.50 -11.16 7.59
CA TRP A 60 3.24 -11.15 6.82
C TRP A 60 2.06 -10.43 7.48
N SER A 61 2.19 -9.91 8.70
CA SER A 61 1.11 -9.14 9.30
C SER A 61 0.88 -7.83 8.52
N PRO A 62 -0.38 -7.37 8.43
CA PRO A 62 -0.70 -6.16 7.67
C PRO A 62 -0.12 -4.92 8.37
N ARG A 63 0.50 -4.02 7.60
CA ARG A 63 0.77 -2.66 8.08
C ARG A 63 -0.53 -1.84 8.01
N PRO A 64 -0.60 -0.69 8.73
CA PRO A 64 -1.73 0.24 8.60
C PRO A 64 -2.07 0.59 7.14
N SER A 65 -1.06 0.70 6.26
CA SER A 65 -1.24 0.98 4.84
C SER A 65 -2.00 -0.11 4.09
N PHE A 66 -1.80 -1.39 4.43
CA PHE A 66 -2.57 -2.48 3.83
C PHE A 66 -4.06 -2.34 4.13
N ASN A 67 -4.41 -2.13 5.39
CA ASN A 67 -5.80 -1.99 5.83
C ASN A 67 -6.46 -0.75 5.21
N ALA A 68 -5.75 0.38 5.16
CA ALA A 68 -6.24 1.61 4.56
C ALA A 68 -6.54 1.44 3.06
N VAL A 69 -5.63 0.82 2.31
CA VAL A 69 -5.82 0.56 0.88
C VAL A 69 -6.95 -0.44 0.64
N GLN A 70 -7.03 -1.51 1.43
CA GLN A 70 -8.12 -2.49 1.32
C GLN A 70 -9.49 -1.84 1.54
N GLY A 71 -9.63 -1.01 2.59
CA GLY A 71 -10.85 -0.27 2.88
C GLY A 71 -11.23 0.70 1.76
N LEU A 72 -10.28 1.48 1.28
CA LEU A 72 -10.50 2.42 0.17
C LEU A 72 -10.95 1.70 -1.11
N VAL A 73 -10.29 0.61 -1.49
CA VAL A 73 -10.66 -0.17 -2.67
C VAL A 73 -12.06 -0.78 -2.52
N ALA A 74 -12.43 -1.26 -1.32
CA ALA A 74 -13.78 -1.75 -1.07
C ALA A 74 -14.83 -0.65 -1.19
N GLN A 75 -14.55 0.54 -0.66
CA GLN A 75 -15.43 1.70 -0.79
C GLN A 75 -15.63 2.10 -2.26
N ILE A 76 -14.55 2.25 -3.04
CA ILE A 76 -14.62 2.61 -4.46
C ILE A 76 -15.46 1.59 -5.24
N LYS A 77 -15.27 0.29 -4.98
CA LYS A 77 -16.08 -0.75 -5.63
C LYS A 77 -17.57 -0.59 -5.33
N GLN A 78 -17.91 -0.30 -4.08
CA GLN A 78 -19.30 -0.09 -3.66
C GLN A 78 -19.91 1.14 -4.37
N GLU A 79 -19.15 2.23 -4.52
CA GLU A 79 -19.58 3.44 -5.26
C GLU A 79 -19.79 3.17 -6.75
N GLU A 80 -18.95 2.33 -7.35
CA GLU A 80 -19.09 1.86 -8.75
C GLU A 80 -20.20 0.81 -8.93
N GLY A 81 -20.88 0.39 -7.85
CA GLY A 81 -21.94 -0.62 -7.90
C GLY A 81 -21.43 -2.05 -8.15
N ARG A 82 -20.22 -2.38 -7.71
CA ARG A 82 -19.56 -3.69 -7.89
C ARG A 82 -19.39 -4.48 -6.60
#